data_AF-A0A0D8BAI0-F1
#
_entry.id   AF-A0A0D8BAI0-F1
#
_cell.length_a   1.000
_cell.length_b   1.000
_cell.length_c   1.000
_cell.angle_alpha   90.00
_cell.angle_beta   90.00
_cell.angle_gamma   90.00
#
_symmetry.space_group_name_H-M   'P 1'
#
loop_
_entity.id
_entity.type
_entity.pdbx_description
1 polymer ?
#
loop_
_entity_poly.entity_id
_entity_poly.type
_entity_poly.pdbx_seq_one_letter_code
_entity_poly.pdbx_strand_id
1 'polypeptide(L)'
;MTVRGAKQLLHHETWLHRQLAELDGQPHARLLRQFATWSQLPRLRRRAAARPLTTHIRRAAAEQFTQARLFLAWVDERGRTPEAVTQADVDDWHATHLDHAKRSLRAFLTWAMSSGQLPRRDLPHLRIPRAEPLTQRARLDLVKAVLTSVTGSAATRAAACLMLLYAQPASRIVRLTIDDITHDGDEVLLRLGDPPVPVPKPFAALLLAAAAQRSNMNTATNPDSRWLFPGRRAGQPIHPGSLLDHIRALGIPNQAARTAALRQLVLQAPAPVVAQALGYHPVTTALLHRRSPLSSGRRSVMIEGCVDVVAVRRFRCRSSRGSGSRRR
;
A
#
# COMPACT_ATOMS: atom_id res chain seq x y z
N MET A 1 -3.26 -7.45 -25.39
CA MET A 1 -2.52 -7.89 -24.17
C MET A 1 -1.38 -6.92 -23.88
N THR A 2 -1.35 -6.25 -22.72
CA THR A 2 -0.26 -5.29 -22.42
C THR A 2 1.06 -6.01 -22.16
N VAL A 3 2.10 -5.67 -22.92
CA VAL A 3 3.49 -6.19 -22.90
C VAL A 3 4.10 -6.35 -21.50
N ARG A 4 3.67 -5.53 -20.53
CA ARG A 4 4.17 -5.57 -19.14
C ARG A 4 3.77 -6.83 -18.34
N GLY A 5 2.63 -7.44 -18.65
CA GLY A 5 2.12 -8.63 -17.96
C GLY A 5 2.89 -9.89 -18.33
N ALA A 6 3.22 -10.02 -19.62
CA ALA A 6 4.09 -11.08 -20.14
C ALA A 6 5.52 -10.95 -19.57
N LYS A 7 6.04 -9.73 -19.42
CA LYS A 7 7.37 -9.49 -18.86
C LYS A 7 7.57 -10.09 -17.46
N GLN A 8 6.60 -9.94 -16.55
CA GLN A 8 6.75 -10.47 -15.19
C GLN A 8 6.68 -12.00 -15.15
N LEU A 9 5.87 -12.61 -16.01
CA LEU A 9 5.82 -14.08 -16.16
C LEU A 9 7.14 -14.61 -16.73
N LEU A 10 7.62 -14.03 -17.83
CA LEU A 10 8.90 -14.39 -18.44
C LEU A 10 10.06 -14.24 -17.45
N HIS A 11 10.13 -13.13 -16.72
CA HIS A 11 11.14 -12.93 -15.67
C HIS A 11 11.07 -14.01 -14.58
N HIS A 12 9.88 -14.51 -14.24
CA HIS A 12 9.75 -15.60 -13.27
C HIS A 12 10.20 -16.92 -13.87
N GLU A 13 9.82 -17.22 -15.11
CA GLU A 13 10.21 -18.45 -15.81
C GLU A 13 11.73 -18.52 -15.99
N THR A 14 12.40 -17.43 -16.41
CA THR A 14 13.86 -17.36 -16.50
C THR A 14 14.53 -17.52 -15.14
N TRP A 15 14.01 -16.85 -14.11
CA TRP A 15 14.53 -16.98 -12.74
C TRP A 15 14.39 -18.42 -12.22
N LEU A 16 13.21 -19.03 -12.42
CA LEU A 16 12.93 -20.38 -11.97
C LEU A 16 13.79 -21.40 -12.70
N HIS A 17 14.00 -21.24 -14.00
CA HIS A 17 14.89 -22.11 -14.77
C HIS A 17 16.30 -22.14 -14.18
N ARG A 18 16.85 -20.96 -13.82
CA ARG A 18 18.15 -20.87 -13.15
C ARG A 18 18.16 -21.56 -11.79
N GLN A 19 17.15 -21.32 -10.96
CA GLN A 19 17.04 -21.95 -9.65
C GLN A 19 16.91 -23.47 -9.73
N LEU A 20 16.21 -24.00 -10.74
CA LEU A 20 16.09 -25.45 -10.94
C LEU A 20 17.40 -26.07 -11.44
N ALA A 21 18.20 -25.37 -12.24
CA ALA A 21 19.52 -25.83 -12.66
C ALA A 21 20.52 -25.88 -11.48
N GLU A 22 20.45 -24.92 -10.55
CA GLU A 22 21.25 -24.91 -9.32
C GLU A 22 20.92 -26.07 -8.36
N LEU A 23 19.75 -26.70 -8.52
CA LEU A 23 19.30 -27.82 -7.69
C LEU A 23 19.75 -29.19 -8.21
N ASP A 24 20.33 -29.28 -9.40
CA ASP A 24 20.71 -30.58 -9.96
C ASP A 24 21.74 -31.28 -9.06
N GLY A 25 21.45 -32.53 -8.67
CA GLY A 25 22.23 -33.30 -7.70
C GLY A 25 21.84 -33.15 -6.23
N GLN A 26 20.90 -32.25 -5.88
CA GLN A 26 20.44 -32.10 -4.50
C GLN A 26 19.31 -33.11 -4.12
N PRO A 27 19.24 -33.57 -2.86
CA PRO A 27 18.31 -34.62 -2.41
C PRO A 27 16.83 -34.29 -2.63
N HIS A 28 16.48 -33.00 -2.76
CA HIS A 28 15.08 -32.55 -2.91
C HIS A 28 14.77 -31.89 -4.25
N ALA A 29 15.68 -31.98 -5.22
CA ALA A 29 15.53 -31.36 -6.53
C ALA A 29 14.23 -31.78 -7.24
N ARG A 30 13.90 -33.08 -7.16
CA ARG A 30 12.68 -33.63 -7.76
C ARG A 30 11.42 -32.98 -7.21
N LEU A 31 11.31 -32.87 -5.88
CA LEU A 31 10.14 -32.33 -5.21
C LEU A 31 9.98 -30.82 -5.48
N LEU A 32 11.08 -30.06 -5.44
CA LEU A 32 11.07 -28.63 -5.77
C LEU A 32 10.72 -28.38 -7.24
N ARG A 33 11.21 -29.22 -8.16
CA ARG A 33 10.87 -29.16 -9.59
C ARG A 33 9.39 -29.44 -9.83
N GLN A 34 8.81 -30.44 -9.16
CA GLN A 34 7.37 -30.72 -9.22
C GLN A 34 6.55 -29.56 -8.65
N PHE A 35 6.95 -28.99 -7.51
CA PHE A 35 6.24 -27.84 -6.93
C PHE A 35 6.20 -26.66 -7.91
N ALA A 36 7.35 -26.35 -8.49
CA ALA A 36 7.46 -25.23 -9.42
C ALA A 36 6.64 -25.46 -10.70
N THR A 37 6.75 -26.63 -11.30
CA THR A 37 6.13 -26.93 -12.61
C THR A 37 4.65 -27.28 -12.51
N TRP A 38 4.20 -27.95 -11.44
CA TRP A 38 2.82 -28.41 -11.30
C TRP A 38 1.94 -27.47 -10.46
N SER A 39 2.54 -26.66 -9.56
CA SER A 39 1.78 -25.73 -8.71
C SER A 39 1.99 -24.28 -9.13
N GLN A 40 3.24 -23.79 -9.13
CA GLN A 40 3.50 -22.35 -9.29
C GLN A 40 3.26 -21.85 -10.71
N LEU A 41 3.88 -22.48 -11.71
CA LEU A 41 3.77 -22.05 -13.11
C LEU A 41 2.33 -22.07 -13.64
N PRO A 42 1.52 -23.13 -13.45
CA PRO A 42 0.14 -23.14 -13.93
C PRO A 42 -0.71 -22.04 -13.29
N ARG A 43 -0.51 -21.77 -11.99
CA ARG A 43 -1.22 -20.70 -11.27
C ARG A 43 -0.82 -19.31 -11.79
N LEU A 44 0.47 -19.08 -12.05
CA LEU A 44 0.95 -17.81 -12.59
C LEU A 44 0.49 -17.58 -14.02
N ARG A 45 0.57 -18.61 -14.88
CA ARG A 45 0.08 -18.56 -16.27
C ARG A 45 -1.42 -18.27 -16.32
N ARG A 46 -2.23 -18.96 -15.52
CA ARG A 46 -3.68 -18.71 -15.42
C ARG A 46 -3.99 -17.29 -14.97
N ARG A 47 -3.27 -16.76 -13.98
CA ARG A 47 -3.42 -15.36 -13.55
C ARG A 47 -3.00 -14.37 -14.64
N ALA A 48 -1.89 -14.63 -15.32
CA ALA A 48 -1.37 -13.80 -16.39
C ALA A 48 -2.33 -13.73 -17.59
N ALA A 49 -3.02 -14.83 -17.90
CA ALA A 49 -4.06 -14.89 -18.92
C ALA A 49 -5.24 -13.97 -18.60
N ALA A 50 -5.63 -13.86 -17.32
CA ALA A 50 -6.72 -12.98 -16.89
C ALA A 50 -6.28 -11.51 -16.78
N ARG A 51 -5.12 -11.24 -16.17
CA ARG A 51 -4.61 -9.87 -15.93
C ARG A 51 -3.08 -9.84 -15.91
N PRO A 52 -2.46 -8.71 -16.32
CA PRO A 52 -1.01 -8.52 -16.19
C PRO A 52 -0.51 -8.78 -14.76
N LEU A 53 0.50 -9.64 -14.62
CA LEU A 53 1.10 -9.90 -13.32
C LEU A 53 1.82 -8.65 -12.80
N THR A 54 1.67 -8.39 -11.50
CA THR A 54 2.40 -7.34 -10.82
C THR A 54 3.75 -7.86 -10.31
N THR A 55 4.73 -6.96 -10.11
CA THR A 55 6.01 -7.32 -9.50
C THR A 55 5.85 -7.95 -8.12
N HIS A 56 4.79 -7.58 -7.37
CA HIS A 56 4.47 -8.17 -6.08
C HIS A 56 4.09 -9.66 -6.21
N ILE A 57 3.20 -10.01 -7.15
CA ILE A 57 2.82 -11.41 -7.38
C ILE A 57 4.04 -12.25 -7.77
N ARG A 58 4.89 -11.73 -8.67
CA ARG A 58 6.14 -12.39 -9.07
C ARG A 58 7.08 -12.64 -7.88
N ARG A 59 7.31 -11.60 -7.06
CA ARG A 59 8.17 -11.71 -5.87
C ARG A 59 7.61 -12.70 -4.85
N ALA A 60 6.29 -12.69 -4.62
CA ALA A 60 5.66 -13.64 -3.72
C ALA A 60 5.84 -15.10 -4.20
N ALA A 61 5.74 -15.36 -5.51
CA ALA A 61 5.99 -16.70 -6.04
C ALA A 61 7.47 -17.12 -5.91
N ALA A 62 8.41 -16.21 -6.15
CA ALA A 62 9.83 -16.48 -5.92
C ALA A 62 10.09 -16.80 -4.44
N GLU A 63 9.53 -16.01 -3.53
CA GLU A 63 9.66 -16.24 -2.08
C GLU A 63 9.09 -17.59 -1.63
N GLN A 64 7.95 -18.00 -2.18
CA GLN A 64 7.37 -19.32 -1.89
C GLN A 64 8.33 -20.46 -2.26
N PHE A 65 9.02 -20.35 -3.41
CA PHE A 65 10.00 -21.35 -3.84
C PHE A 65 11.25 -21.34 -2.97
N THR A 66 11.78 -20.15 -2.65
CA THR A 66 12.93 -19.99 -1.74
C THR A 66 12.64 -20.60 -0.38
N GLN A 67 11.47 -20.33 0.21
CA GLN A 67 11.09 -20.88 1.50
C GLN A 67 10.84 -22.39 1.45
N ALA A 68 10.31 -22.92 0.35
CA ALA A 68 10.21 -24.38 0.16
C ALA A 68 11.60 -25.05 0.15
N ARG A 69 12.58 -24.44 -0.54
CA ARG A 69 13.96 -24.93 -0.56
C ARG A 69 14.59 -24.90 0.83
N LEU A 70 14.43 -23.80 1.56
CA LEU A 70 14.96 -23.66 2.93
C LEU A 70 14.32 -24.67 3.89
N PHE A 71 13.01 -24.88 3.81
CA PHE A 71 12.32 -25.89 4.61
C PHE A 71 12.85 -27.30 4.35
N LEU A 72 13.02 -27.68 3.08
CA LEU A 72 13.51 -29.01 2.75
C LEU A 72 14.96 -29.23 3.20
N ALA A 73 15.83 -28.23 3.03
CA ALA A 73 17.20 -28.28 3.58
C ALA A 73 17.19 -28.43 5.11
N TRP A 74 16.31 -27.71 5.81
CA TRP A 74 16.18 -27.82 7.27
C TRP A 74 15.65 -29.18 7.74
N VAL A 75 14.75 -29.82 6.97
CA VAL A 75 14.29 -31.18 7.23
C VAL A 75 15.44 -32.19 7.04
N ASP A 76 16.25 -32.01 6.00
CA ASP A 76 17.43 -32.84 5.70
C ASP A 76 18.51 -32.73 6.78
N GLU A 77 18.80 -31.51 7.25
CA GLU A 77 19.72 -31.24 8.37
C GLU A 77 19.31 -31.96 9.66
N ARG A 78 18.03 -32.28 9.81
CA ARG A 78 17.47 -33.07 10.93
C ARG A 78 17.44 -34.57 10.66
N GLY A 79 18.05 -35.02 9.57
CA GLY A 79 18.10 -36.42 9.16
C GLY A 79 16.75 -37.00 8.77
N ARG A 80 15.79 -36.16 8.37
CA ARG A 80 14.44 -36.60 7.98
C ARG A 80 14.28 -36.51 6.47
N THR A 81 13.52 -37.44 5.92
CA THR A 81 13.05 -37.33 4.52
C THR A 81 11.72 -36.57 4.49
N PRO A 82 11.34 -35.99 3.33
CA PRO A 82 10.04 -35.32 3.18
C PRO A 82 8.83 -36.19 3.57
N GLU A 83 8.92 -37.49 3.34
CA GLU A 83 7.88 -38.47 3.68
C GLU A 83 7.79 -38.75 5.19
N ALA A 84 8.88 -38.49 5.92
CA ALA A 84 8.97 -38.69 7.37
C ALA A 84 8.65 -37.41 8.17
N VAL A 85 8.23 -36.32 7.52
CA VAL A 85 7.88 -35.06 8.20
C VAL A 85 6.73 -35.29 9.19
N THR A 86 6.97 -34.92 10.44
CA THR A 86 6.03 -35.06 11.57
C THR A 86 5.30 -33.76 11.86
N GLN A 87 4.28 -33.82 12.72
CA GLN A 87 3.63 -32.62 13.22
C GLN A 87 4.61 -31.74 14.02
N ALA A 88 5.47 -32.35 14.83
CA ALA A 88 6.48 -31.64 15.61
C ALA A 88 7.44 -30.83 14.73
N ASP A 89 7.81 -31.31 13.54
CA ASP A 89 8.66 -30.54 12.62
C ASP A 89 7.94 -29.30 12.08
N VAL A 90 6.66 -29.45 11.73
CA VAL A 90 5.85 -28.32 11.25
C VAL A 90 5.71 -27.28 12.36
N ASP A 91 5.46 -27.71 13.59
CA ASP A 91 5.30 -26.83 14.73
C ASP A 91 6.62 -26.14 15.11
N ASP A 92 7.74 -26.88 15.12
CA ASP A 92 9.09 -26.35 15.35
C ASP A 92 9.46 -25.28 14.32
N TRP A 93 9.22 -25.55 13.03
CA TRP A 93 9.45 -24.57 11.98
C TRP A 93 8.64 -23.28 12.25
N HIS A 94 7.37 -23.45 12.61
CA HIS A 94 6.49 -22.34 12.93
C HIS A 94 6.87 -21.59 14.22
N ALA A 95 7.52 -22.24 15.19
CA ALA A 95 7.99 -21.61 16.42
C ALA A 95 9.28 -20.79 16.20
N THR A 96 10.17 -21.27 15.32
CA THR A 96 11.54 -20.73 15.15
C THR A 96 11.68 -19.69 14.05
N HIS A 97 10.74 -19.64 13.08
CA HIS A 97 10.86 -18.77 11.92
C HIS A 97 10.00 -17.49 12.01
N LEU A 98 10.30 -16.50 11.16
CA LEU A 98 9.51 -15.27 11.04
C LEU A 98 8.18 -15.49 10.30
N ASP A 99 7.15 -14.69 10.62
CA ASP A 99 5.81 -14.80 10.01
C ASP A 99 5.79 -14.69 8.48
N HIS A 100 6.77 -14.01 7.88
CA HIS A 100 6.87 -13.94 6.42
C HIS A 100 7.25 -15.30 5.82
N ALA A 101 8.22 -16.00 6.42
CA ALA A 101 8.67 -17.33 5.99
C ALA A 101 7.54 -18.35 6.11
N LYS A 102 6.84 -18.36 7.25
CA LYS A 102 5.68 -19.24 7.49
C LYS A 102 4.58 -19.06 6.43
N ARG A 103 4.25 -17.79 6.10
CA ARG A 103 3.22 -17.47 5.10
C ARG A 103 3.60 -17.91 3.69
N SER A 104 4.85 -17.68 3.32
CA SER A 104 5.38 -18.07 2.00
C SER A 104 5.49 -19.59 1.87
N LEU A 105 5.95 -20.28 2.92
CA LEU A 105 6.05 -21.74 2.92
C LEU A 105 4.68 -22.44 2.84
N ARG A 106 3.63 -21.84 3.40
CA ARG A 106 2.28 -22.45 3.45
C ARG A 106 1.79 -22.94 2.08
N ALA A 107 2.09 -22.22 0.99
CA ALA A 107 1.68 -22.60 -0.35
C ALA A 107 2.33 -23.91 -0.83
N PHE A 108 3.59 -24.15 -0.44
CA PHE A 108 4.31 -25.39 -0.69
C PHE A 108 3.75 -26.53 0.15
N LEU A 109 3.64 -26.36 1.48
CA LEU A 109 3.12 -27.41 2.37
C LEU A 109 1.72 -27.86 1.97
N THR A 110 0.83 -26.90 1.68
CA THR A 110 -0.54 -27.21 1.23
C THR A 110 -0.52 -28.03 -0.06
N TRP A 111 0.33 -27.65 -1.03
CA TRP A 111 0.45 -28.41 -2.27
C TRP A 111 1.01 -29.80 -2.02
N ALA A 112 2.13 -29.91 -1.31
CA ALA A 112 2.83 -31.18 -1.10
C ALA A 112 1.99 -32.20 -0.32
N MET A 113 1.21 -31.74 0.67
CA MET A 113 0.25 -32.58 1.40
C MET A 113 -0.94 -33.00 0.53
N SER A 114 -1.41 -32.11 -0.35
CA SER A 114 -2.52 -32.42 -1.26
C SER A 114 -2.13 -33.35 -2.40
N SER A 115 -0.86 -33.32 -2.84
CA SER A 115 -0.30 -34.16 -3.89
C SER A 115 0.35 -35.46 -3.38
N GLY A 116 0.27 -35.72 -2.07
CA GLY A 116 0.81 -36.92 -1.44
C GLY A 116 2.34 -36.97 -1.33
N GLN A 117 3.03 -35.84 -1.57
CA GLN A 117 4.49 -35.75 -1.45
C GLN A 117 4.96 -35.58 0.00
N LEU A 118 4.09 -35.06 0.86
CA LEU A 118 4.28 -34.96 2.30
C LEU A 118 3.08 -35.62 3.01
N PRO A 119 3.28 -36.20 4.22
CA PRO A 119 2.16 -36.62 5.07
C PRO A 119 1.23 -35.44 5.36
N ARG A 120 -0.07 -35.71 5.46
CA ARG A 120 -1.03 -34.68 5.89
C ARG A 120 -0.73 -34.28 7.34
N ARG A 121 -0.52 -32.99 7.57
CA ARG A 121 -0.26 -32.38 8.87
C ARG A 121 -1.13 -31.15 9.06
N ASP A 122 -1.35 -30.80 10.31
CA ASP A 122 -2.08 -29.60 10.66
C ASP A 122 -1.17 -28.39 10.51
N LEU A 123 -1.59 -27.45 9.68
CA LEU A 123 -0.83 -26.22 9.44
C LEU A 123 -1.30 -25.14 10.41
N PRO A 124 -0.44 -24.64 11.33
CA PRO A 124 -0.84 -23.63 12.30
C PRO A 124 -1.54 -22.44 11.66
N HIS A 125 -2.58 -21.94 12.32
CA HIS A 125 -3.29 -20.75 11.87
C HIS A 125 -2.38 -19.54 11.97
N LEU A 126 -1.97 -19.01 10.82
CA LEU A 126 -1.21 -17.78 10.74
C LEU A 126 -2.15 -16.61 11.04
N ARG A 127 -2.06 -16.07 12.26
CA ARG A 127 -2.74 -14.81 12.60
C ARG A 127 -2.21 -13.73 11.67
N ILE A 128 -3.10 -13.06 10.97
CA ILE A 128 -2.76 -11.82 10.28
C ILE A 128 -2.75 -10.76 11.37
N PRO A 129 -1.58 -10.27 11.84
CA PRO A 129 -1.56 -9.21 12.83
C PRO A 129 -2.30 -8.02 12.23
N ARG A 130 -3.46 -7.70 12.81
CA ARG A 130 -4.15 -6.46 12.51
C ARG A 130 -3.40 -5.40 13.30
N ALA A 131 -2.66 -4.55 12.59
CA ALA A 131 -2.11 -3.35 13.20
C ALA A 131 -3.25 -2.61 13.91
N GLU A 132 -3.01 -2.20 15.15
CA GLU A 132 -4.00 -1.48 15.92
C GLU A 132 -4.45 -0.24 15.12
N PRO A 133 -5.76 -0.01 14.99
CA PRO A 133 -6.24 1.18 14.33
C PRO A 133 -5.69 2.43 14.98
N LEU A 134 -5.09 3.32 14.19
CA LEU A 134 -4.70 4.64 14.68
C LEU A 134 -5.97 5.39 15.13
N THR A 135 -6.00 5.81 16.39
CA THR A 135 -7.12 6.58 16.95
C THR A 135 -7.19 7.97 16.31
N GLN A 136 -8.36 8.60 16.35
CA GLN A 136 -8.51 9.98 15.86
C GLN A 136 -7.57 10.95 16.61
N ARG A 137 -7.42 10.76 17.93
CA ARG A 137 -6.52 11.59 18.74
C ARG A 137 -5.06 11.41 18.32
N ALA A 138 -4.58 10.17 18.24
CA ALA A 138 -3.22 9.88 17.80
C ALA A 138 -2.95 10.39 16.37
N ARG A 139 -3.95 10.33 15.47
CA ARG A 139 -3.85 10.92 14.13
C ARG A 139 -3.67 12.44 14.18
N LEU A 140 -4.45 13.15 14.99
CA LEU A 140 -4.34 14.60 15.14
C LEU A 140 -3.01 15.00 15.80
N ASP A 141 -2.53 14.23 16.76
CA ASP A 141 -1.22 14.45 17.39
C ASP A 141 -0.09 14.29 16.35
N LEU A 142 -0.18 13.31 15.44
CA LEU A 142 0.76 13.18 14.31
C LEU A 142 0.66 14.36 13.33
N VAL A 143 -0.55 14.85 13.01
CA VAL A 143 -0.72 16.03 12.16
C VAL A 143 -0.04 17.24 12.79
N LYS A 144 -0.30 17.47 14.09
CA LYS A 144 0.33 18.56 14.84
C LYS A 144 1.85 18.42 14.83
N ALA A 145 2.37 17.24 15.16
CA ALA A 145 3.81 16.97 15.16
C ALA A 145 4.45 17.25 13.79
N VAL A 146 3.84 16.82 12.69
CA VAL A 146 4.36 17.06 11.34
C VAL A 146 4.35 18.55 10.96
N LEU A 147 3.32 19.29 11.36
CA LEU A 147 3.18 20.72 11.07
C LEU A 147 4.15 21.59 11.89
N THR A 148 4.52 21.16 13.09
CA THR A 148 5.42 21.92 13.98
C THR A 148 6.88 21.44 13.94
N SER A 149 7.13 20.21 13.47
CA SER A 149 8.47 19.65 13.44
C SER A 149 9.37 20.35 12.43
N VAL A 150 10.65 20.50 12.72
CA VAL A 150 11.71 20.88 11.76
C VAL A 150 12.43 19.67 11.15
N THR A 151 12.09 18.44 11.58
CA THR A 151 12.69 17.21 11.08
C THR A 151 12.07 16.78 9.74
N GLY A 152 12.93 16.38 8.81
CA GLY A 152 12.54 16.01 7.45
C GLY A 152 12.25 17.21 6.54
N SER A 153 12.32 16.98 5.23
CA SER A 153 12.10 18.05 4.25
C SER A 153 10.66 18.58 4.28
N ALA A 154 10.46 19.84 3.87
CA ALA A 154 9.12 20.41 3.67
C ALA A 154 8.24 19.51 2.79
N ALA A 155 8.81 18.96 1.72
CA ALA A 155 8.14 17.98 0.86
C ALA A 155 7.69 16.72 1.61
N THR A 156 8.54 16.11 2.44
CA THR A 156 8.17 14.90 3.18
C THR A 156 7.05 15.18 4.19
N ARG A 157 7.14 16.30 4.92
CA ARG A 157 6.10 16.74 5.86
C ARG A 157 4.79 17.06 5.14
N ALA A 158 4.84 17.72 3.98
CA ALA A 158 3.67 17.99 3.16
C ALA A 158 3.00 16.70 2.67
N ALA A 159 3.78 15.73 2.20
CA ALA A 159 3.28 14.42 1.80
C ALA A 159 2.64 13.63 2.95
N ALA A 160 3.23 13.71 4.15
CA ALA A 160 2.64 13.15 5.37
C ALA A 160 1.28 13.81 5.69
N CYS A 161 1.17 15.14 5.59
CA CYS A 161 -0.09 15.85 5.77
C CYS A 161 -1.14 15.45 4.73
N LEU A 162 -0.76 15.28 3.46
CA LEU A 162 -1.67 14.80 2.41
C LEU A 162 -2.24 13.41 2.73
N MET A 163 -1.43 12.54 3.33
CA MET A 163 -1.89 11.23 3.79
C MET A 163 -2.76 11.32 5.04
N LEU A 164 -2.38 12.13 6.03
CA LEU A 164 -3.06 12.20 7.32
C LEU A 164 -4.38 12.98 7.25
N LEU A 165 -4.50 14.00 6.39
CA LEU A 165 -5.68 14.85 6.24
C LEU A 165 -6.63 14.36 5.14
N TYR A 166 -6.08 14.04 3.96
CA TYR A 166 -6.87 13.70 2.77
C TYR A 166 -6.86 12.21 2.44
N ALA A 167 -6.32 11.40 3.35
CA ALA A 167 -6.10 9.98 3.16
C ALA A 167 -5.26 9.64 1.92
N GLN A 168 -4.61 10.57 1.21
CA GLN A 168 -4.11 10.31 -0.15
C GLN A 168 -3.07 9.16 -0.21
N PRO A 169 -3.14 8.26 -1.21
CA PRO A 169 -2.18 7.18 -1.34
C PRO A 169 -0.88 7.72 -1.93
N ALA A 170 0.26 7.18 -1.52
CA ALA A 170 1.56 7.61 -2.04
C ALA A 170 1.63 7.60 -3.57
N SER A 171 0.97 6.64 -4.23
CA SER A 171 0.90 6.56 -5.70
C SER A 171 0.22 7.75 -6.38
N ARG A 172 -0.68 8.47 -5.67
CA ARG A 172 -1.29 9.72 -6.15
C ARG A 172 -0.52 10.94 -5.67
N ILE A 173 -0.03 10.92 -4.43
CA ILE A 173 0.76 12.04 -3.87
C ILE A 173 1.95 12.34 -4.79
N VAL A 174 2.70 11.31 -5.21
CA VAL A 174 3.86 11.52 -6.09
C VAL A 174 3.50 12.07 -7.47
N ARG A 175 2.23 11.97 -7.89
CA ARG A 175 1.74 12.47 -9.18
C ARG A 175 1.20 13.90 -9.10
N LEU A 176 1.26 14.55 -7.95
CA LEU A 176 0.85 15.95 -7.85
C LEU A 176 1.88 16.85 -8.54
N THR A 177 1.38 17.84 -9.27
CA THR A 177 2.17 18.90 -9.87
C THR A 177 1.98 20.21 -9.11
N ILE A 178 2.83 21.19 -9.38
CA ILE A 178 2.65 22.55 -8.89
C ILE A 178 1.33 23.16 -9.40
N ASP A 179 0.89 22.78 -10.60
CA ASP A 179 -0.36 23.24 -11.22
C ASP A 179 -1.62 22.65 -10.55
N ASP A 180 -1.47 21.66 -9.66
CA ASP A 180 -2.57 21.16 -8.83
C ASP A 180 -2.84 22.08 -7.62
N ILE A 181 -1.94 23.01 -7.32
CA ILE A 181 -2.09 24.01 -6.26
C ILE A 181 -2.63 25.29 -6.91
N THR A 182 -3.84 25.69 -6.53
CA THR A 182 -4.47 26.91 -7.04
C THR A 182 -4.87 27.83 -5.90
N HIS A 183 -5.16 29.09 -6.24
CA HIS A 183 -5.60 30.10 -5.28
C HIS A 183 -7.03 30.54 -5.62
N ASP A 184 -7.85 30.72 -4.59
CA ASP A 184 -9.19 31.32 -4.67
C ASP A 184 -9.26 32.39 -3.58
N GLY A 185 -8.90 33.63 -3.95
CA GLY A 185 -8.60 34.70 -2.99
C GLY A 185 -7.44 34.31 -2.07
N ASP A 186 -7.68 34.39 -0.75
CA ASP A 186 -6.70 34.03 0.29
C ASP A 186 -6.64 32.52 0.58
N GLU A 187 -7.48 31.72 -0.08
CA GLU A 187 -7.53 30.28 0.13
C GLU A 187 -6.65 29.54 -0.88
N VAL A 188 -5.82 28.63 -0.35
CA VAL A 188 -5.10 27.67 -1.17
C VAL A 188 -6.01 26.48 -1.42
N LEU A 189 -6.21 26.12 -2.68
CA LEU A 189 -6.95 24.95 -3.12
C LEU A 189 -5.99 23.91 -3.68
N LEU A 190 -6.38 22.63 -3.56
CA LEU A 190 -5.62 21.50 -4.08
C LEU A 190 -6.52 20.61 -4.93
N ARG A 191 -6.12 20.37 -6.18
CA ARG A 191 -6.81 19.48 -7.11
C ARG A 191 -6.47 18.01 -6.83
N LEU A 192 -7.20 17.39 -5.91
CA LEU A 192 -7.14 15.94 -5.66
C LEU A 192 -8.19 15.16 -6.46
N GLY A 193 -9.29 15.83 -6.76
CA GLY A 193 -10.45 15.40 -7.52
C GLY A 193 -11.21 16.64 -7.98
N ASP A 194 -12.49 16.49 -8.25
CA ASP A 194 -13.36 17.59 -8.69
C ASP A 194 -14.57 17.68 -7.76
N PRO A 195 -14.83 18.82 -7.09
CA PRO A 195 -14.08 20.08 -7.14
C PRO A 195 -12.74 20.04 -6.38
N PRO A 196 -11.83 21.00 -6.63
CA PRO A 196 -10.63 21.22 -5.82
C PRO A 196 -10.97 21.41 -4.34
N VAL A 197 -10.12 20.88 -3.45
CA VAL A 197 -10.36 20.90 -2.01
C VAL A 197 -9.58 22.02 -1.33
N PRO A 198 -10.17 22.73 -0.34
CA PRO A 198 -9.47 23.79 0.38
C PRO A 198 -8.42 23.22 1.32
N VAL A 199 -7.23 23.83 1.32
CA VAL A 199 -6.10 23.43 2.15
C VAL A 199 -6.12 24.21 3.48
N PRO A 200 -6.29 23.54 4.64
CA PRO A 200 -6.37 24.24 5.91
C PRO A 200 -5.03 24.86 6.28
N LYS A 201 -5.06 26.06 6.90
CA LYS A 201 -3.90 26.62 7.59
C LYS A 201 -3.65 25.80 8.88
N PRO A 202 -2.40 25.45 9.25
CA PRO A 202 -1.14 25.92 8.66
C PRO A 202 -0.58 25.03 7.53
N PHE A 203 -1.26 23.93 7.17
CA PHE A 203 -0.79 23.02 6.11
C PHE A 203 -0.62 23.74 4.75
N ALA A 204 -1.46 24.73 4.43
CA ALA A 204 -1.32 25.54 3.23
C ALA A 204 0.10 26.17 3.09
N ALA A 205 0.63 26.73 4.18
CA ALA A 205 1.97 27.34 4.17
C ALA A 205 3.07 26.28 3.96
N LEU A 206 2.94 25.12 4.61
CA LEU A 206 3.87 24.00 4.42
C LEU A 206 3.84 23.45 2.98
N LEU A 207 2.65 23.37 2.38
CA LEU A 207 2.48 22.90 1.00
C LEU A 207 3.13 23.85 0.00
N LEU A 208 2.94 25.16 0.18
CA LEU A 208 3.59 26.19 -0.64
C LEU A 208 5.12 26.18 -0.45
N ALA A 209 5.59 26.03 0.79
CA ALA A 209 7.03 25.88 1.06
C ALA A 209 7.62 24.64 0.36
N ALA A 210 6.88 23.52 0.34
CA ALA A 210 7.29 22.33 -0.39
C ALA A 210 7.34 22.55 -1.91
N ALA A 211 6.43 23.35 -2.46
CA ALA A 211 6.41 23.71 -3.89
C ALA A 211 7.55 24.67 -4.27
N ALA A 212 7.95 25.56 -3.37
CA ALA A 212 9.06 26.48 -3.57
C ALA A 212 10.44 25.80 -3.40
N GLN A 213 10.60 24.96 -2.37
CA GLN A 213 11.87 24.34 -1.99
C GLN A 213 11.98 22.89 -2.51
N ARG A 214 11.68 22.69 -3.80
CA ARG A 214 11.70 21.36 -4.41
C ARG A 214 13.14 20.86 -4.53
N SER A 215 13.41 19.70 -3.92
CA SER A 215 14.69 19.00 -4.03
C SER A 215 14.92 18.45 -5.46
N ASN A 216 16.15 18.12 -5.85
CA ASN A 216 16.46 17.51 -7.16
C ASN A 216 16.11 18.37 -8.39
N MET A 217 16.05 19.70 -8.21
CA MET A 217 15.85 20.67 -9.30
C MET A 217 17.18 21.12 -9.94
N ASN A 218 18.30 21.09 -9.19
CA ASN A 218 19.62 21.56 -9.65
C ASN A 218 20.43 20.53 -10.46
N THR A 219 19.88 19.35 -10.71
CA THR A 219 20.48 18.39 -11.64
C THR A 219 20.12 18.81 -13.06
N ALA A 220 21.09 18.79 -14.01
CA ALA A 220 20.91 19.08 -15.45
C ALA A 220 19.75 18.34 -16.14
N THR A 221 19.17 17.38 -15.42
CA THR A 221 18.16 16.42 -15.82
C THR A 221 16.71 16.85 -15.49
N ASN A 222 16.49 17.91 -14.68
CA ASN A 222 15.15 18.31 -14.19
C ASN A 222 14.85 19.83 -14.12
N PRO A 223 15.42 20.73 -14.95
CA PRO A 223 15.21 22.17 -14.81
C PRO A 223 13.73 22.59 -14.85
N ASP A 224 12.91 21.95 -15.71
CA ASP A 224 11.49 22.30 -15.92
C ASP A 224 10.50 21.30 -15.30
N SER A 225 10.93 20.48 -14.33
CA SER A 225 10.03 19.49 -13.72
C SER A 225 8.87 20.20 -13.03
N ARG A 226 7.63 19.87 -13.43
CA ARG A 226 6.40 20.39 -12.78
C ARG A 226 5.93 19.53 -11.61
N TRP A 227 6.60 18.42 -11.31
CA TRP A 227 6.25 17.56 -10.18
C TRP A 227 6.44 18.31 -8.86
N LEU A 228 5.47 18.19 -7.97
CA LEU A 228 5.57 18.68 -6.58
C LEU A 228 6.60 17.83 -5.80
N PHE A 229 6.74 16.55 -6.17
CA PHE A 229 7.69 15.61 -5.58
C PHE A 229 8.62 15.01 -6.66
N PRO A 230 9.61 15.77 -7.16
CA PRO A 230 10.51 15.32 -8.22
C PRO A 230 11.42 14.17 -7.75
N GLY A 231 11.62 13.19 -8.63
CA GLY A 231 12.52 12.06 -8.43
C GLY A 231 13.93 12.33 -8.93
N ARG A 232 14.83 11.36 -8.75
CA ARG A 232 16.22 11.43 -9.24
C ARG A 232 16.36 11.19 -10.75
N ARG A 233 15.31 10.73 -11.43
CA ARG A 233 15.30 10.47 -12.88
C ARG A 233 14.59 11.61 -13.60
N ALA A 234 15.07 11.95 -14.80
CA ALA A 234 14.53 13.02 -15.64
C ALA A 234 13.03 12.91 -15.83
N GLY A 235 12.30 13.99 -15.52
CA GLY A 235 10.87 14.08 -15.76
C GLY A 235 10.02 13.07 -14.97
N GLN A 236 10.60 12.34 -14.01
CA GLN A 236 9.88 11.35 -13.22
C GLN A 236 9.70 11.84 -11.78
N PRO A 237 8.53 11.57 -11.16
CA PRO A 237 8.36 11.86 -9.75
C PRO A 237 9.14 10.87 -8.87
N ILE A 238 9.24 11.17 -7.58
CA ILE A 238 9.79 10.24 -6.59
C ILE A 238 9.02 8.92 -6.61
N HIS A 239 9.74 7.80 -6.43
CA HIS A 239 9.09 6.50 -6.37
C HIS A 239 8.18 6.41 -5.13
N PRO A 240 6.93 5.90 -5.25
CA PRO A 240 6.00 5.81 -4.10
C PRO A 240 6.57 5.08 -2.88
N GLY A 241 7.38 4.04 -3.09
CA GLY A 241 8.05 3.32 -2.01
C GLY A 241 9.02 4.20 -1.23
N SER A 242 9.85 4.99 -1.93
CA SER A 242 10.79 5.91 -1.30
C SER A 242 10.07 7.01 -0.51
N LEU A 243 8.97 7.55 -1.05
CA LEU A 243 8.13 8.50 -0.32
C LEU A 243 7.54 7.86 0.96
N LEU A 244 7.05 6.62 0.87
CA LEU A 244 6.53 5.89 2.04
C LEU A 244 7.60 5.63 3.10
N ASP A 245 8.85 5.39 2.70
CA ASP A 245 9.96 5.21 3.64
C ASP A 245 10.35 6.53 4.31
N HIS A 246 10.36 7.65 3.56
CA HIS A 246 10.55 8.99 4.15
C HIS A 246 9.44 9.35 5.15
N ILE A 247 8.17 9.05 4.83
CA ILE A 247 7.04 9.29 5.77
C ILE A 247 7.17 8.39 7.00
N ARG A 248 7.60 7.13 6.84
CA ARG A 248 7.83 6.21 7.96
C ARG A 248 8.95 6.70 8.88
N ALA A 249 9.99 7.33 8.33
CA ALA A 249 11.07 7.94 9.11
C ALA A 249 10.60 9.10 10.01
N LEU A 250 9.43 9.70 9.73
CA LEU A 250 8.76 10.66 10.63
C LEU A 250 7.95 9.97 11.76
N GLY A 251 8.05 8.66 11.91
CA GLY A 251 7.30 7.89 12.91
C GLY A 251 5.84 7.58 12.51
N ILE A 252 5.47 7.82 11.25
CA ILE A 252 4.07 7.69 10.81
C ILE A 252 3.79 6.27 10.30
N PRO A 253 2.80 5.55 10.87
CA PRO A 253 2.40 4.25 10.37
C PRO A 253 1.51 4.38 9.12
N ASN A 254 2.13 4.47 7.93
CA ASN A 254 1.47 4.79 6.64
C ASN A 254 0.07 4.18 6.42
N GLN A 255 -0.08 2.86 6.61
CA GLN A 255 -1.36 2.16 6.39
C GLN A 255 -2.41 2.52 7.44
N ALA A 256 -2.01 2.59 8.71
CA ALA A 256 -2.92 2.95 9.80
C ALA A 256 -3.34 4.43 9.70
N ALA A 257 -2.39 5.32 9.40
CA ALA A 257 -2.62 6.74 9.15
C ALA A 257 -3.64 6.99 8.05
N ARG A 258 -3.42 6.40 6.86
CA ARG A 258 -4.36 6.51 5.73
C ARG A 258 -5.74 5.95 6.07
N THR A 259 -5.80 4.79 6.72
CA THR A 259 -7.07 4.14 7.06
C THR A 259 -7.85 4.97 8.07
N ALA A 260 -7.19 5.52 9.09
CA ALA A 260 -7.79 6.42 10.07
C ALA A 260 -8.31 7.72 9.44
N ALA A 261 -7.51 8.35 8.57
CA ALA A 261 -7.92 9.54 7.83
C ALA A 261 -9.19 9.28 6.99
N LEU A 262 -9.22 8.18 6.24
CA LEU A 262 -10.39 7.85 5.42
C LEU A 262 -11.64 7.57 6.28
N ARG A 263 -11.47 6.85 7.39
CA ARG A 263 -12.59 6.61 8.33
C ARG A 263 -13.16 7.92 8.84
N GLN A 264 -12.31 8.86 9.23
CA GLN A 264 -12.76 10.16 9.72
C GLN A 264 -13.48 10.98 8.64
N LEU A 265 -12.97 10.99 7.41
CA LEU A 265 -13.60 11.69 6.29
C LEU A 265 -15.01 11.16 5.98
N VAL A 266 -15.21 9.85 6.04
CA VAL A 266 -16.51 9.21 5.78
C VAL A 266 -17.51 9.42 6.93
N LEU A 267 -17.04 9.73 8.14
CA LEU A 267 -17.92 10.18 9.23
C LEU A 267 -18.43 11.62 9.03
N GLN A 268 -17.67 12.45 8.29
CA GLN A 268 -18.00 13.85 8.07
C GLN A 268 -18.81 14.09 6.79
N ALA A 269 -18.70 13.22 5.79
CA ALA A 269 -19.45 13.31 4.53
C ALA A 269 -19.74 11.92 3.91
N PRO A 270 -20.80 11.78 3.10
CA PRO A 270 -21.11 10.53 2.41
C PRO A 270 -19.94 10.00 1.58
N ALA A 271 -19.75 8.68 1.55
CA ALA A 271 -18.64 8.04 0.85
C ALA A 271 -18.51 8.41 -0.64
N PRO A 272 -19.59 8.58 -1.43
CA PRO A 272 -19.48 9.02 -2.83
C PRO A 272 -18.90 10.42 -2.97
N VAL A 273 -19.29 11.33 -2.06
CA VAL A 273 -18.83 12.71 -2.01
C VAL A 273 -17.34 12.77 -1.70
N VAL A 274 -16.90 12.04 -0.67
CA VAL A 274 -15.48 11.91 -0.30
C VAL A 274 -14.68 11.30 -1.44
N ALA A 275 -15.25 10.31 -2.15
CA ALA A 275 -14.59 9.68 -3.28
C ALA A 275 -14.35 10.66 -4.43
N GLN A 276 -15.37 11.42 -4.81
CA GLN A 276 -15.30 12.40 -5.88
C GLN A 276 -14.29 13.51 -5.56
N ALA A 277 -14.39 14.11 -4.37
CA ALA A 277 -13.53 15.20 -3.91
C ALA A 277 -12.03 14.82 -3.87
N LEU A 278 -11.75 13.58 -3.46
CA LEU A 278 -10.39 13.08 -3.26
C LEU A 278 -9.89 12.24 -4.44
N GLY A 279 -10.72 12.14 -5.50
CA GLY A 279 -10.47 11.41 -6.73
C GLY A 279 -10.35 9.89 -6.56
N TYR A 280 -10.96 9.30 -5.53
CA TYR A 280 -11.06 7.85 -5.39
C TYR A 280 -12.09 7.25 -6.34
N HIS A 281 -11.81 6.03 -6.81
CA HIS A 281 -12.82 5.25 -7.50
C HIS A 281 -13.97 4.87 -6.52
N PRO A 282 -15.25 5.07 -6.87
CA PRO A 282 -16.40 4.91 -5.95
C PRO A 282 -16.48 3.55 -5.24
N VAL A 283 -16.03 2.49 -5.92
CA VAL A 283 -16.02 1.12 -5.38
C VAL A 283 -15.06 0.96 -4.19
N THR A 284 -13.92 1.66 -4.21
CA THR A 284 -12.88 1.53 -3.18
C THR A 284 -13.29 2.17 -1.86
N THR A 285 -14.02 3.29 -1.91
CA THR A 285 -14.53 3.98 -0.71
C THR A 285 -15.74 3.26 -0.12
N ALA A 286 -16.65 2.74 -0.95
CA ALA A 286 -17.80 1.96 -0.50
C ALA A 286 -17.41 0.67 0.23
N LEU A 287 -16.39 -0.05 -0.26
CA LEU A 287 -15.89 -1.28 0.38
C LEU A 287 -15.23 -1.03 1.74
N LEU A 288 -14.67 0.16 1.94
CA LEU A 288 -14.06 0.57 3.22
C LEU A 288 -15.11 1.08 4.22
N HIS A 289 -16.18 1.75 3.75
CA HIS A 289 -17.33 2.11 4.58
C HIS A 289 -18.04 0.87 5.15
N ARG A 290 -18.29 -0.16 4.32
CA ARG A 290 -18.91 -1.42 4.76
C ARG A 290 -18.08 -2.20 5.79
N ARG A 291 -16.78 -1.90 5.93
CA ARG A 291 -15.86 -2.52 6.90
C ARG A 291 -15.72 -1.72 8.20
N SER A 292 -16.40 -0.58 8.32
CA SER A 292 -16.46 0.18 9.58
C SER A 292 -17.55 -0.42 10.48
N PRO A 293 -17.23 -0.82 11.73
CA PRO A 293 -18.18 -1.52 12.62
C PRO A 293 -19.31 -0.65 13.21
N LEU A 294 -19.52 0.57 12.70
CA LEU A 294 -20.54 1.50 13.20
C LEU A 294 -21.51 1.89 12.07
N SER A 295 -22.27 0.89 11.60
CA SER A 295 -23.42 1.06 10.71
C SER A 295 -24.73 0.74 11.46
N SER A 296 -24.83 1.14 12.73
CA SER A 296 -26.13 1.27 13.40
C SER A 296 -26.13 2.57 14.20
N GLY A 297 -27.20 3.34 14.00
CA GLY A 297 -27.21 4.78 14.23
C GLY A 297 -26.94 5.21 15.67
N ARG A 298 -26.31 6.37 15.81
CA ARG A 298 -26.59 7.34 16.87
C ARG A 298 -26.15 8.73 16.44
N ARG A 299 -26.99 9.70 16.81
CA ARG A 299 -26.99 11.10 16.40
C ARG A 299 -25.71 11.82 16.85
N SER A 300 -25.39 12.87 16.09
CA SER A 300 -24.33 13.83 16.32
C SER A 300 -24.13 14.19 17.78
N VAL A 301 -22.91 13.96 18.27
CA VAL A 301 -22.36 14.70 19.41
C VAL A 301 -21.33 15.67 18.84
N MET A 302 -21.63 16.95 18.96
CA MET A 302 -20.73 18.06 18.64
C MET A 302 -19.58 18.06 19.67
N ILE A 303 -18.35 17.98 19.21
CA ILE A 303 -17.16 18.29 20.01
C ILE A 303 -16.42 19.39 19.25
N GLU A 304 -16.54 20.61 19.77
CA GLU A 304 -15.68 21.74 19.46
C GLU A 304 -14.33 21.55 20.13
N GLY A 305 -13.25 21.83 19.39
CA GLY A 305 -11.90 21.81 19.96
C GLY A 305 -10.84 21.54 18.91
N CYS A 306 -10.28 22.63 18.37
CA CYS A 306 -9.01 22.73 17.65
C CYS A 306 -8.64 21.61 16.64
N VAL A 307 -8.67 22.00 15.36
CA VAL A 307 -8.23 21.24 14.17
C VAL A 307 -9.25 20.22 13.64
N ASP A 308 -10.48 20.66 13.35
CA ASP A 308 -11.36 19.98 12.38
C ASP A 308 -12.56 20.88 12.02
N VAL A 309 -13.23 20.58 10.88
CA VAL A 309 -14.62 20.96 10.49
C VAL A 309 -14.80 21.93 9.29
N VAL A 310 -13.89 22.85 8.93
CA VAL A 310 -14.21 23.84 7.87
C VAL A 310 -14.13 23.26 6.44
N ALA A 311 -13.15 22.42 6.14
CA ALA A 311 -12.92 21.93 4.77
C ALA A 311 -14.06 21.02 4.24
N VAL A 312 -14.62 20.15 5.10
CA VAL A 312 -15.68 19.20 4.69
C VAL A 312 -17.09 19.81 4.83
N ARG A 313 -17.35 20.69 5.80
CA ARG A 313 -18.64 21.42 5.86
C ARG A 313 -18.81 22.36 4.66
N ARG A 314 -17.74 23.03 4.20
CA ARG A 314 -17.79 23.85 2.98
C ARG A 314 -17.95 23.03 1.70
N PHE A 315 -17.50 21.78 1.69
CA PHE A 315 -17.79 20.84 0.59
C PHE A 315 -19.31 20.64 0.41
N ARG A 316 -20.04 20.53 1.53
CA ARG A 316 -21.52 20.41 1.51
C ARG A 316 -22.21 21.69 1.03
N CYS A 317 -21.71 22.88 1.39
CA CYS A 317 -22.27 24.16 0.94
C CYS A 317 -21.97 24.53 -0.53
N ARG A 318 -20.84 24.09 -1.11
CA ARG A 318 -20.54 24.34 -2.53
C ARG A 318 -21.31 23.40 -3.46
N SER A 319 -21.47 22.11 -3.09
CA SER A 319 -22.31 21.18 -3.88
C SER A 319 -23.77 21.61 -3.96
N SER A 320 -24.32 22.28 -2.95
CA SER A 320 -25.69 22.83 -2.98
C SER A 320 -25.84 24.14 -3.78
N ARG A 321 -24.74 24.86 -4.10
CA ARG A 321 -24.80 26.11 -4.87
C ARG A 321 -24.63 25.89 -6.39
N GLY A 322 -24.22 24.71 -6.84
CA GLY A 322 -24.01 24.38 -8.25
C GLY A 322 -25.25 23.93 -9.03
N SER A 323 -26.42 23.80 -8.40
CA SER A 323 -27.64 23.26 -9.02
C SER A 323 -28.73 24.30 -9.32
N GLY A 324 -28.37 25.60 -9.42
CA GLY A 324 -29.35 26.67 -9.54
C GLY A 324 -28.99 27.80 -10.51
N SER A 325 -28.79 27.51 -11.81
CA SER A 325 -29.00 28.52 -12.86
C SER A 325 -29.11 27.89 -14.27
N ARG A 326 -30.30 27.36 -14.58
CA ARG A 326 -30.81 27.29 -15.96
C ARG A 326 -32.33 27.42 -15.91
N ARG A 327 -32.80 28.66 -16.08
CA ARG A 327 -34.13 29.05 -16.57
C ARG A 327 -34.18 30.58 -16.64
N ARG A 328 -33.79 31.12 -17.79
CA ARG A 328 -34.59 31.95 -18.70
C ARG A 328 -33.79 32.12 -19.97
#